data_AF-A0A177LQM1-F1
#
_entry.id   AF-A0A177LQM1-F1
#
_cell.length_a   1.000
_cell.length_b   1.000
_cell.length_c   1.000
_cell.angle_alpha   90.00
_cell.angle_beta   90.00
_cell.angle_gamma   90.00
#
_symmetry.space_group_name_H-M   'P 1'
#
loop_
_entity.id
_entity.type
_entity.pdbx_description
1 polymer ?
#
loop_
_entity_poly.entity_id
_entity_poly.type
_entity_poly.pdbx_seq_one_letter_code
_entity_poly.pdbx_strand_id
1 'polypeptide(L)'
;MKKLLLSALLATSAIFNAQAFSEGFDTTAPGWTVLNGGDTTTWGLWSSYTFTPRTGAGMAGIQYQDVNTTLGAHDDYLISPAFTVTANVSDRLRFFARNRSATFAETFSVRVFEATPTAGGYTGTLGTALNPSATAWSEYTYDLSAYVGKQIYIAFHSQTNDQWFLGIDDVSVTNAATLAVSDTNKDKSTVSVFPNPFTDVLKISDVKGVKSVSINDISGREVKSLAPSAELNLSSLKAGLYIVNLKMEDGSVKTFKAIKK
;
A
#
# COMPACT_ATOMS: atom_id res chain seq x y z
N MET A 1 -53.09 19.48 28.33
CA MET A 1 -51.89 18.62 28.41
C MET A 1 -52.13 17.44 27.47
N LYS A 2 -51.40 17.12 26.41
CA LYS A 2 -50.06 17.46 25.88
C LYS A 2 -50.17 17.48 24.34
N LYS A 3 -49.54 18.44 23.66
CA LYS A 3 -49.43 18.45 22.19
C LYS A 3 -48.40 17.38 21.79
N LEU A 4 -48.77 16.44 20.92
CA LEU A 4 -47.81 15.53 20.29
C LEU A 4 -47.00 16.33 19.26
N LEU A 5 -45.70 16.44 19.49
CA LEU A 5 -44.74 16.92 18.50
C LEU A 5 -44.28 15.73 17.66
N LEU A 6 -44.70 15.72 16.40
CA LEU A 6 -44.22 14.81 15.38
C LEU A 6 -42.86 15.35 14.90
N SER A 7 -41.77 14.82 15.46
CA SER A 7 -40.42 15.12 14.98
C SER A 7 -40.18 14.37 13.67
N ALA A 8 -40.23 15.11 12.56
CA ALA A 8 -39.78 14.64 11.26
C ALA A 8 -38.28 14.32 11.34
N LEU A 9 -37.93 13.05 11.18
CA LEU A 9 -36.56 12.60 11.04
C LEU A 9 -36.06 13.07 9.66
N LEU A 10 -35.33 14.19 9.61
CA LEU A 10 -34.55 14.54 8.44
C LEU A 10 -33.46 13.47 8.29
N ALA A 11 -33.68 12.51 7.41
CA ALA A 11 -32.61 11.67 6.89
C ALA A 11 -31.71 12.57 6.05
N THR A 12 -30.70 13.17 6.67
CA THR A 12 -29.59 13.76 5.92
C THR A 12 -28.84 12.61 5.28
N SER A 13 -29.09 12.39 3.99
CA SER A 13 -28.25 11.56 3.14
C SER A 13 -26.83 12.12 3.20
N ALA A 14 -25.98 11.48 4.00
CA ALA A 14 -24.56 11.72 3.94
C ALA A 14 -24.10 11.41 2.52
N ILE A 15 -23.49 12.40 1.87
CA ILE A 15 -22.83 12.22 0.59
C ILE A 15 -21.61 11.36 0.89
N PHE A 16 -21.69 10.06 0.58
CA PHE A 16 -20.62 9.10 0.80
C PHE A 16 -19.52 9.36 -0.24
N ASN A 17 -18.46 10.06 0.15
CA ASN A 17 -17.29 10.16 -0.71
C ASN A 17 -16.62 8.80 -0.78
N ALA A 18 -16.57 8.21 -1.99
CA ALA A 18 -15.61 7.18 -2.31
C ALA A 18 -14.22 7.80 -2.11
N GLN A 19 -13.47 7.37 -1.09
CA GLN A 19 -12.23 8.02 -0.74
C GLN A 19 -11.11 6.97 -0.62
N ALA A 20 -10.31 6.88 -1.69
CA ALA A 20 -8.94 6.46 -1.53
C ALA A 20 -8.24 7.43 -0.57
N PHE A 21 -7.40 6.92 0.32
CA PHE A 21 -6.66 7.75 1.26
C PHE A 21 -5.24 7.24 1.45
N SER A 22 -4.39 8.12 1.96
CA SER A 22 -3.04 7.81 2.42
C SER A 22 -2.79 8.52 3.73
N GLU A 23 -2.08 7.86 4.63
CA GLU A 23 -1.66 8.37 5.92
C GLU A 23 -0.20 7.96 6.18
N GLY A 24 0.64 8.94 6.44
CA GLY A 24 2.06 8.78 6.78
C GLY A 24 2.38 9.13 8.23
N PHE A 25 1.40 9.54 9.03
CA PHE A 25 1.54 9.77 10.47
C PHE A 25 2.61 10.81 10.87
N ASP A 26 2.92 11.76 9.98
CA ASP A 26 4.03 12.70 10.12
C ASP A 26 3.97 13.56 11.39
N THR A 27 2.85 14.24 11.57
CA THR A 27 2.62 15.19 12.66
C THR A 27 1.21 15.11 13.22
N THR A 28 0.26 14.63 12.41
CA THR A 28 -1.14 14.42 12.76
C THR A 28 -1.63 13.15 12.08
N ALA A 29 -2.73 12.58 12.57
CA ALA A 29 -3.41 11.46 11.92
C ALA A 29 -4.92 11.78 11.78
N PRO A 30 -5.31 12.64 10.82
CA PRO A 30 -6.69 13.14 10.75
C PRO A 30 -7.71 12.02 10.57
N GLY A 31 -8.67 11.96 11.49
CA GLY A 31 -9.75 10.96 11.48
C GLY A 31 -9.35 9.55 11.92
N TRP A 32 -8.08 9.32 12.24
CA TRP A 32 -7.64 8.11 12.92
C TRP A 32 -8.02 8.19 14.39
N THR A 33 -8.42 7.06 14.96
CA THR A 33 -8.81 6.94 16.36
C THR A 33 -8.10 5.77 17.01
N VAL A 34 -8.01 5.80 18.34
CA VAL A 34 -7.43 4.73 19.14
C VAL A 34 -8.47 4.22 20.11
N LEU A 35 -8.64 2.89 20.17
CA LEU A 35 -9.34 2.23 21.27
C LEU A 35 -8.30 1.50 22.11
N ASN A 36 -8.12 1.96 23.34
CA ASN A 36 -7.33 1.24 24.34
C ASN A 36 -8.27 0.32 25.13
N GLY A 37 -8.17 -0.98 24.89
CA GLY A 37 -8.92 -2.02 25.60
C GLY A 37 -8.07 -2.81 26.61
N GLY A 38 -6.76 -2.64 26.59
CA GLY A 38 -5.80 -3.44 27.33
C GLY A 38 -5.15 -2.70 28.48
N ASP A 39 -3.82 -2.63 28.42
CA ASP A 39 -3.00 -1.98 29.45
C ASP A 39 -3.09 -0.43 29.41
N THR A 40 -2.27 0.26 30.19
CA THR A 40 -2.33 1.74 30.26
C THR A 40 -1.64 2.45 29.09
N THR A 41 -0.91 1.72 28.25
CA THR A 41 -0.24 2.22 27.05
C THR A 41 -1.06 1.88 25.81
N THR A 42 -0.85 2.61 24.72
CA THR A 42 -1.62 2.39 23.48
C THR A 42 -0.90 3.00 22.28
N TRP A 43 -1.51 2.91 21.10
CA TRP A 43 -1.02 3.52 19.87
C TRP A 43 -0.84 5.03 20.00
N GLY A 44 0.28 5.54 19.50
CA GLY A 44 0.59 6.96 19.45
C GLY A 44 1.37 7.34 18.18
N LEU A 45 1.61 8.64 18.00
CA LEU A 45 2.46 9.16 16.92
C LEU A 45 3.89 9.34 17.42
N TRP A 46 4.85 8.90 16.62
CA TRP A 46 6.27 8.87 16.95
C TRP A 46 7.09 9.50 15.85
N SER A 47 7.84 10.56 16.16
CA SER A 47 8.76 11.17 15.20
C SER A 47 10.05 10.35 15.00
N SER A 48 10.36 9.52 15.99
CA SER A 48 11.46 8.56 15.94
C SER A 48 11.30 7.59 17.10
N TYR A 49 11.80 6.38 16.91
CA TYR A 49 12.22 5.55 18.01
C TYR A 49 13.71 5.28 17.82
N THR A 50 14.15 4.12 18.24
CA THR A 50 15.47 3.60 17.95
C THR A 50 15.64 3.13 16.49
N PHE A 51 14.61 3.32 15.65
CA PHE A 51 14.66 3.40 14.19
C PHE A 51 13.82 4.62 13.73
N THR A 52 14.04 5.08 12.50
CA THR A 52 13.32 6.22 11.92
C THR A 52 12.03 5.79 11.21
N PRO A 53 11.04 6.69 11.09
CA PRO A 53 9.91 6.53 10.18
C PRO A 53 10.33 6.05 8.79
N ARG A 54 9.45 5.35 8.08
CA ARG A 54 9.75 4.82 6.74
C ARG A 54 9.87 5.98 5.76
N THR A 55 8.91 6.89 5.80
CA THR A 55 8.96 8.15 5.08
C THR A 55 8.56 9.29 6.00
N GLY A 56 8.76 10.52 5.53
CA GLY A 56 8.31 11.68 6.28
C GLY A 56 8.95 11.83 7.67
N ALA A 57 8.19 12.42 8.59
CA ALA A 57 8.64 12.86 9.90
C ALA A 57 8.05 12.06 11.07
N GLY A 58 7.15 11.11 10.82
CA GLY A 58 6.44 10.39 11.87
C GLY A 58 5.94 9.02 11.44
N MET A 59 5.54 8.22 12.43
CA MET A 59 4.93 6.91 12.26
C MET A 59 3.90 6.68 13.38
N ALA A 60 2.93 5.80 13.16
CA ALA A 60 2.16 5.27 14.28
C ALA A 60 2.97 4.19 15.00
N GLY A 61 2.88 4.12 16.32
CA GLY A 61 3.63 3.12 17.07
C GLY A 61 3.00 2.76 18.40
N ILE A 62 3.24 1.52 18.80
CA ILE A 62 2.83 0.94 20.07
C ILE A 62 4.05 0.31 20.75
N GLN A 63 4.10 0.39 22.07
CA GLN A 63 5.21 -0.06 22.90
C GLN A 63 4.68 -0.76 24.15
N TYR A 64 5.48 -1.64 24.75
CA TYR A 64 5.22 -2.14 26.10
C TYR A 64 4.94 -1.02 27.11
N GLN A 65 4.12 -1.38 28.09
CA GLN A 65 3.93 -0.66 29.33
C GLN A 65 5.23 -0.62 30.16
N ASP A 66 5.50 0.55 30.77
CA ASP A 66 6.67 0.75 31.65
C ASP A 66 6.69 -0.28 32.80
N VAL A 67 7.88 -0.83 33.06
CA VAL A 67 8.18 -1.98 33.95
C VAL A 67 7.81 -1.78 35.42
N ASN A 68 7.33 -0.59 35.79
CA ASN A 68 6.97 -0.23 37.16
C ASN A 68 5.46 -0.34 37.46
N THR A 69 4.70 -0.99 36.57
CA THR A 69 3.27 -1.26 36.74
C THR A 69 2.97 -2.73 36.47
N THR A 70 1.79 -3.21 36.88
CA THR A 70 1.36 -4.58 36.57
C THR A 70 1.20 -4.72 35.05
N LEU A 71 2.13 -5.44 34.42
CA LEU A 71 2.13 -5.70 32.99
C LEU A 71 0.79 -6.33 32.58
N GLY A 72 0.06 -5.60 31.74
CA GLY A 72 -1.10 -6.09 31.01
C GLY A 72 -0.73 -6.40 29.56
N ALA A 73 -1.52 -7.27 28.93
CA ALA A 73 -1.46 -7.36 27.47
C ALA A 73 -2.20 -6.16 26.86
N HIS A 74 -1.74 -5.71 25.70
CA HIS A 74 -2.51 -4.82 24.84
C HIS A 74 -3.86 -5.47 24.47
N ASP A 75 -4.85 -4.64 24.20
CA ASP A 75 -6.05 -4.99 23.41
C ASP A 75 -6.42 -3.75 22.61
N ASP A 76 -5.44 -3.28 21.84
CA ASP A 76 -5.38 -1.90 21.38
C ASP A 76 -5.51 -1.79 19.88
N TYR A 77 -6.38 -0.89 19.45
CA TYR A 77 -6.73 -0.69 18.06
C TYR A 77 -6.32 0.70 17.60
N LEU A 78 -5.51 0.78 16.54
CA LEU A 78 -5.34 1.98 15.73
C LEU A 78 -6.29 1.88 14.53
N ILE A 79 -7.25 2.79 14.44
CA ILE A 79 -8.43 2.65 13.58
C ILE A 79 -8.44 3.78 12.56
N SER A 80 -8.59 3.43 11.28
CA SER A 80 -8.72 4.38 10.18
C SER A 80 -10.01 5.21 10.28
N PRO A 81 -10.12 6.33 9.54
CA PRO A 81 -11.43 6.90 9.22
C PRO A 81 -12.32 5.87 8.51
N ALA A 82 -13.64 6.09 8.55
CA ALA A 82 -14.58 5.33 7.73
C ALA A 82 -14.35 5.63 6.25
N PHE A 83 -14.42 4.61 5.40
CA PHE A 83 -14.38 4.79 3.93
C PHE A 83 -15.27 3.77 3.22
N THR A 84 -15.79 4.15 2.07
CA THR A 84 -16.53 3.22 1.20
C THR A 84 -15.56 2.51 0.26
N VAL A 85 -15.60 1.18 0.27
CA VAL A 85 -14.82 0.36 -0.66
C VAL A 85 -15.47 0.42 -2.03
N THR A 86 -14.73 0.95 -3.01
CA THR A 86 -15.16 1.09 -4.39
C THR A 86 -14.19 0.32 -5.27
N ALA A 87 -14.74 -0.60 -6.08
CA ALA A 87 -13.94 -1.41 -7.00
C ALA A 87 -13.06 -0.51 -7.88
N ASN A 88 -11.79 -0.89 -8.01
CA ASN A 88 -10.75 -0.18 -8.73
C ASN A 88 -10.49 1.26 -8.26
N VAL A 89 -10.87 1.64 -7.03
CA VAL A 89 -10.60 2.96 -6.45
C VAL A 89 -10.03 2.84 -5.04
N SER A 90 -10.68 2.07 -4.17
CA SER A 90 -10.36 1.92 -2.75
C SER A 90 -10.45 0.46 -2.30
N ASP A 91 -10.17 -0.47 -3.21
CA ASP A 91 -10.30 -1.91 -3.03
C ASP A 91 -8.99 -2.63 -2.68
N ARG A 92 -7.93 -1.89 -2.35
CA ARG A 92 -6.68 -2.46 -1.84
C ARG A 92 -6.13 -1.65 -0.68
N LEU A 93 -5.90 -2.33 0.44
CA LEU A 93 -5.10 -1.83 1.56
C LEU A 93 -3.62 -2.12 1.31
N ARG A 94 -2.77 -1.14 1.60
CA ARG A 94 -1.31 -1.28 1.65
C ARG A 94 -0.77 -0.50 2.85
N PHE A 95 0.23 -1.04 3.54
CA PHE A 95 0.92 -0.35 4.61
C PHE A 95 2.29 -0.98 4.86
N PHE A 96 3.10 -0.33 5.69
CA PHE A 96 4.38 -0.86 6.15
C PHE A 96 4.39 -1.01 7.66
N ALA A 97 5.04 -2.06 8.14
CA ALA A 97 5.26 -2.24 9.57
C ALA A 97 6.69 -2.70 9.85
N ARG A 98 7.18 -2.38 11.05
CA ARG A 98 8.53 -2.72 11.48
C ARG A 98 8.59 -2.95 12.98
N ASN A 99 9.22 -4.04 13.37
CA ASN A 99 9.55 -4.30 14.76
C ASN A 99 10.82 -3.55 15.17
N ARG A 100 10.93 -3.21 16.46
CA ARG A 100 12.23 -2.86 17.03
C ARG A 100 13.12 -4.10 17.15
N SER A 101 12.57 -5.18 17.69
CA SER A 101 13.34 -6.33 18.14
C SER A 101 12.81 -7.61 17.54
N ALA A 102 13.71 -8.51 17.15
CA ALA A 102 13.34 -9.86 16.73
C ALA A 102 13.10 -10.80 17.93
N THR A 103 13.66 -10.48 19.10
CA THR A 103 13.51 -11.27 20.34
C THR A 103 12.22 -10.90 21.07
N PHE A 104 12.06 -9.61 21.36
CA PHE A 104 10.83 -9.00 21.88
C PHE A 104 9.98 -8.44 20.73
N ALA A 105 9.49 -9.33 19.87
CA ALA A 105 8.76 -8.96 18.66
C ALA A 105 7.27 -8.74 18.95
N GLU A 106 6.78 -7.60 18.51
CA GLU A 106 5.35 -7.31 18.47
C GLU A 106 4.66 -8.07 17.34
N THR A 107 3.44 -8.51 17.61
CA THR A 107 2.54 -9.05 16.59
C THR A 107 1.22 -8.29 16.60
N PHE A 108 0.66 -8.08 15.43
CA PHE A 108 -0.63 -7.40 15.29
C PHE A 108 -1.52 -8.10 14.27
N SER A 109 -2.82 -7.86 14.36
CA SER A 109 -3.79 -8.31 13.39
C SER A 109 -4.39 -7.12 12.63
N VAL A 110 -4.82 -7.34 11.40
CA VAL A 110 -5.53 -6.33 10.60
C VAL A 110 -7.01 -6.70 10.61
N ARG A 111 -7.81 -5.89 11.28
CA ARG A 111 -9.26 -6.11 11.51
C ARG A 111 -10.09 -5.21 10.60
N VAL A 112 -11.29 -5.66 10.28
CA VAL A 112 -12.28 -4.90 9.51
C VAL A 112 -13.54 -4.71 10.35
N PHE A 113 -14.08 -3.50 10.35
CA PHE A 113 -15.38 -3.17 10.95
C PHE A 113 -16.33 -2.63 9.89
N GLU A 114 -17.57 -3.09 9.88
CA GLU A 114 -18.66 -2.59 9.00
C GLU A 114 -19.62 -1.63 9.75
N ALA A 115 -19.27 -1.27 10.98
CA ALA A 115 -19.98 -0.31 11.84
C ALA A 115 -18.96 0.46 12.69
N THR A 116 -19.42 1.41 13.50
CA THR A 116 -18.56 2.13 14.44
C THR A 116 -17.75 1.14 15.29
N PRO A 117 -16.40 1.21 15.27
CA PRO A 117 -15.57 0.23 15.95
C PRO A 117 -15.76 0.20 17.46
N THR A 118 -15.82 -1.01 18.01
CA THR A 118 -15.78 -1.32 19.45
C THR A 118 -14.82 -2.47 19.69
N ALA A 119 -14.26 -2.60 20.90
CA ALA A 119 -13.42 -3.74 21.25
C ALA A 119 -14.14 -5.07 20.94
N GLY A 120 -13.47 -5.98 20.25
CA GLY A 120 -14.04 -7.27 19.79
C GLY A 120 -15.15 -7.20 18.73
N GLY A 121 -15.57 -6.00 18.29
CA GLY A 121 -16.70 -5.80 17.37
C GLY A 121 -16.35 -5.91 15.88
N TYR A 122 -15.18 -6.44 15.54
CA TYR A 122 -14.75 -6.57 14.15
C TYR A 122 -15.55 -7.66 13.42
N THR A 123 -15.88 -7.42 12.15
CA THR A 123 -16.63 -8.36 11.30
C THR A 123 -15.73 -9.15 10.37
N GLY A 124 -14.48 -8.73 10.19
CA GLY A 124 -13.51 -9.36 9.31
C GLY A 124 -12.08 -9.29 9.82
N THR A 125 -11.21 -10.09 9.24
CA THR A 125 -9.76 -10.11 9.52
C THR A 125 -9.02 -10.34 8.22
N LEU A 126 -8.08 -9.45 7.90
CA LEU A 126 -7.25 -9.52 6.70
C LEU A 126 -5.91 -10.23 6.99
N GLY A 127 -5.34 -9.98 8.16
CA GLY A 127 -4.11 -10.61 8.63
C GLY A 127 -4.17 -10.90 10.12
N THR A 128 -3.55 -12.01 10.54
CA THR A 128 -3.56 -12.48 11.93
C THR A 128 -2.12 -12.65 12.40
N ALA A 129 -1.81 -12.13 13.60
CA ALA A 129 -0.51 -12.29 14.25
C ALA A 129 0.70 -12.01 13.31
N LEU A 130 0.59 -10.93 12.53
CA LEU A 130 1.65 -10.49 11.63
C LEU A 130 2.87 -10.08 12.45
N ASN A 131 4.04 -10.58 12.06
CA ASN A 131 5.32 -10.34 12.73
C ASN A 131 6.31 -9.69 11.74
N PRO A 132 6.39 -8.35 11.68
CA PRO A 132 7.30 -7.65 10.78
C PRO A 132 8.77 -7.81 11.16
N SER A 133 9.65 -7.61 10.18
CA SER A 133 11.10 -7.60 10.39
C SER A 133 11.54 -6.53 11.40
N ALA A 134 12.59 -6.84 12.16
CA ALA A 134 13.27 -5.88 13.03
C ALA A 134 14.31 -5.01 12.29
N THR A 135 14.75 -5.44 11.10
CA THR A 135 15.86 -4.82 10.36
C THR A 135 15.40 -3.98 9.17
N ALA A 136 14.15 -4.13 8.72
CA ALA A 136 13.58 -3.37 7.63
C ALA A 136 12.05 -3.20 7.78
N TRP A 137 11.51 -2.16 7.14
CA TRP A 137 10.07 -1.99 6.98
C TRP A 137 9.52 -3.06 6.04
N SER A 138 8.56 -3.85 6.53
CA SER A 138 7.90 -4.91 5.77
C SER A 138 6.61 -4.39 5.16
N GLU A 139 6.43 -4.58 3.85
CA GLU A 139 5.20 -4.19 3.15
C GLU A 139 4.12 -5.25 3.30
N TYR A 140 2.88 -4.81 3.54
CA TYR A 140 1.70 -5.65 3.58
C TYR A 140 0.66 -5.11 2.61
N THR A 141 0.01 -6.02 1.89
CA THR A 141 -1.08 -5.68 0.96
C THR A 141 -2.24 -6.64 1.14
N TYR A 142 -3.46 -6.11 1.10
CA TYR A 142 -4.68 -6.89 1.24
C TYR A 142 -5.73 -6.43 0.22
N ASP A 143 -6.35 -7.41 -0.43
CA ASP A 143 -7.52 -7.19 -1.28
C ASP A 143 -8.75 -6.93 -0.43
N LEU A 144 -9.49 -5.86 -0.77
CA LEU A 144 -10.73 -5.47 -0.12
C LEU A 144 -11.95 -5.73 -1.03
N SER A 145 -11.79 -6.44 -2.15
CA SER A 145 -12.86 -6.73 -3.13
C SER A 145 -14.13 -7.30 -2.49
N ALA A 146 -14.00 -8.12 -1.44
CA ALA A 146 -15.11 -8.67 -0.67
C ALA A 146 -15.99 -7.62 0.05
N TYR A 147 -15.48 -6.40 0.20
CA TYR A 147 -16.16 -5.30 0.89
C TYR A 147 -16.69 -4.24 -0.08
N VAL A 148 -16.57 -4.43 -1.40
CA VAL A 148 -17.04 -3.45 -2.40
C VAL A 148 -18.51 -3.08 -2.16
N GLY A 149 -18.79 -1.78 -2.14
CA GLY A 149 -20.10 -1.20 -1.85
C GLY A 149 -20.39 -1.01 -0.36
N LYS A 150 -19.53 -1.50 0.54
CA LYS A 150 -19.66 -1.32 1.98
C LYS A 150 -18.83 -0.14 2.47
N GLN A 151 -19.33 0.53 3.50
CA GLN A 151 -18.52 1.42 4.33
C GLN A 151 -17.84 0.60 5.42
N ILE A 152 -16.52 0.72 5.54
CA ILE A 152 -15.72 -0.01 6.52
C ILE A 152 -14.71 0.88 7.24
N TYR A 153 -14.17 0.32 8.32
CA TYR A 153 -12.96 0.79 9.00
C TYR A 153 -11.93 -0.33 8.95
N ILE A 154 -10.65 0.03 8.86
CA ILE A 154 -9.53 -0.89 9.05
C ILE A 154 -8.89 -0.56 10.39
N ALA A 155 -8.53 -1.59 11.16
CA ALA A 155 -7.79 -1.41 12.39
C ALA A 155 -6.55 -2.29 12.47
N PHE A 156 -5.47 -1.74 13.01
CA PHE A 156 -4.31 -2.48 13.46
C PHE A 156 -4.48 -2.80 14.95
N HIS A 157 -4.61 -4.09 15.25
CA HIS A 157 -4.96 -4.59 16.57
C HIS A 157 -3.77 -5.30 17.21
N SER A 158 -3.26 -4.78 18.32
CA SER A 158 -2.22 -5.42 19.11
C SER A 158 -2.82 -6.13 20.32
N GLN A 159 -2.30 -7.33 20.61
CA GLN A 159 -2.68 -8.15 21.78
C GLN A 159 -1.46 -8.67 22.55
N THR A 160 -0.30 -8.11 22.26
CA THR A 160 0.98 -8.55 22.82
C THR A 160 1.10 -8.14 24.28
N ASN A 161 1.93 -8.89 24.99
CA ASN A 161 2.30 -8.63 26.37
C ASN A 161 3.83 -8.61 26.45
N ASP A 162 4.39 -7.61 27.10
CA ASP A 162 5.82 -7.49 27.37
C ASP A 162 6.69 -7.60 26.10
N GLN A 163 6.31 -6.85 25.04
CA GLN A 163 7.03 -6.75 23.78
C GLN A 163 7.51 -5.32 23.53
N TRP A 164 8.51 -5.10 22.67
CA TRP A 164 9.23 -3.83 22.74
C TRP A 164 8.54 -2.67 22.01
N PHE A 165 8.47 -2.73 20.69
CA PHE A 165 7.93 -1.63 19.90
C PHE A 165 7.61 -2.07 18.48
N LEU A 166 6.45 -1.65 18.00
CA LEU A 166 5.99 -1.82 16.61
C LEU A 166 5.72 -0.44 16.01
N GLY A 167 6.30 -0.19 14.84
CA GLY A 167 5.94 0.95 13.99
C GLY A 167 5.03 0.52 12.85
N ILE A 168 4.05 1.36 12.51
CA ILE A 168 3.22 1.29 11.30
C ILE A 168 3.32 2.63 10.58
N ASP A 169 3.50 2.58 9.27
CA ASP A 169 3.71 3.77 8.44
C ASP A 169 3.19 3.55 7.01
N ASP A 170 3.01 4.65 6.27
CA ASP A 170 2.60 4.69 4.87
C ASP A 170 1.35 3.86 4.56
N VAL A 171 0.31 4.01 5.39
CA VAL A 171 -0.97 3.33 5.20
C VAL A 171 -1.70 3.98 4.04
N SER A 172 -2.18 3.17 3.11
CA SER A 172 -2.93 3.64 1.96
C SER A 172 -4.05 2.68 1.61
N VAL A 173 -5.19 3.22 1.24
CA VAL A 173 -6.26 2.50 0.57
C VAL A 173 -6.39 3.08 -0.83
N THR A 174 -6.05 2.28 -1.82
CA THR A 174 -6.05 2.67 -3.24
C THR A 174 -6.67 1.56 -4.07
N ASN A 175 -6.64 1.70 -5.38
CA ASN A 175 -7.05 0.64 -6.27
C ASN A 175 -6.02 -0.50 -6.32
N ALA A 176 -6.52 -1.73 -6.47
CA ALA A 176 -5.67 -2.90 -6.70
C ALA A 176 -4.79 -2.75 -7.97
N ALA A 177 -5.27 -1.96 -8.95
CA ALA A 177 -4.63 -1.79 -10.25
C ALA A 177 -3.39 -0.87 -10.27
N THR A 178 -2.94 -0.27 -9.17
CA THR A 178 -1.78 0.66 -9.18
C THR A 178 -0.45 0.13 -8.66
N LEU A 179 -0.34 -1.14 -8.21
CA LEU A 179 0.99 -1.72 -7.90
C LEU A 179 1.16 -3.17 -8.40
N ALA A 180 0.60 -3.50 -9.56
CA ALA A 180 1.11 -4.62 -10.34
C ALA A 180 2.15 -4.11 -11.34
N VAL A 181 3.24 -3.51 -10.86
CA VAL A 181 4.54 -3.90 -11.43
C VAL A 181 4.96 -5.06 -10.58
N SER A 182 4.35 -6.21 -10.86
CA SER A 182 4.95 -7.45 -10.46
C SER A 182 6.31 -7.48 -11.15
N ASP A 183 7.38 -7.22 -10.40
CA ASP A 183 8.76 -7.60 -10.72
C ASP A 183 8.89 -9.15 -10.76
N THR A 184 7.83 -9.84 -11.14
CA THR A 184 7.77 -11.26 -11.44
C THR A 184 7.74 -11.41 -12.94
N ASN A 185 8.91 -11.24 -13.53
CA ASN A 185 9.35 -12.16 -14.56
C ASN A 185 10.81 -12.52 -14.26
N LYS A 186 10.99 -13.25 -13.16
CA LYS A 186 11.92 -14.39 -13.13
C LYS A 186 11.38 -15.54 -14.00
N ASP A 187 10.86 -15.21 -15.17
CA ASP A 187 10.61 -16.18 -16.21
C ASP A 187 11.92 -16.41 -16.94
N LYS A 188 12.25 -17.68 -17.10
CA LYS A 188 13.48 -18.23 -17.69
C LYS A 188 13.55 -17.98 -19.21
N SER A 189 13.36 -16.73 -19.64
CA SER A 189 13.73 -16.20 -20.96
C SER A 189 13.99 -14.69 -20.82
N THR A 190 15.23 -14.37 -20.43
CA THR A 190 15.69 -13.00 -20.18
C THR A 190 15.85 -12.23 -21.49
N VAL A 191 14.73 -11.76 -22.06
CA VAL A 191 14.76 -10.75 -23.12
C VAL A 191 15.35 -9.48 -22.51
N SER A 192 16.37 -8.92 -23.15
CA SER A 192 17.08 -7.71 -22.71
C SER A 192 17.30 -6.77 -23.90
N VAL A 193 17.50 -5.48 -23.61
CA VAL A 193 17.79 -4.46 -24.63
C VAL A 193 19.19 -3.87 -24.42
N PHE A 194 19.98 -3.76 -25.49
CA PHE A 194 21.36 -3.28 -25.41
C PHE A 194 21.86 -2.70 -26.75
N PRO A 195 22.86 -1.80 -26.74
CA PRO A 195 23.48 -1.19 -25.57
C PRO A 195 22.53 -0.20 -24.88
N ASN A 196 22.73 0.05 -23.60
CA ASN A 196 22.08 1.16 -22.90
C ASN A 196 23.16 1.87 -22.05
N PRO A 197 23.53 3.12 -22.37
CA PRO A 197 22.98 4.00 -23.41
C PRO A 197 23.28 3.59 -24.85
N PHE A 198 22.42 3.96 -25.80
CA PHE A 198 22.58 3.73 -27.26
C PHE A 198 22.70 5.06 -28.03
N THR A 199 23.11 4.98 -29.30
CA THR A 199 23.13 6.12 -30.23
C THR A 199 22.04 5.98 -31.29
N ASP A 200 22.24 5.08 -32.26
CA ASP A 200 21.32 4.91 -33.39
C ASP A 200 20.57 3.60 -33.39
N VAL A 201 21.20 2.53 -32.91
CA VAL A 201 20.63 1.18 -32.93
C VAL A 201 20.51 0.64 -31.51
N LEU A 202 19.32 0.17 -31.17
CA LEU A 202 19.05 -0.59 -29.95
C LEU A 202 18.73 -2.03 -30.34
N LYS A 203 19.41 -3.00 -29.72
CA LYS A 203 19.23 -4.42 -29.98
C LYS A 203 18.35 -5.08 -28.93
N ILE A 204 17.63 -6.13 -29.32
CA ILE A 204 16.84 -7.00 -28.44
C ILE A 204 17.48 -8.39 -28.44
N SER A 205 17.75 -8.98 -27.27
CA SER A 205 18.43 -10.27 -27.16
C SER A 205 17.66 -11.45 -27.76
N ASP A 206 16.33 -11.39 -27.74
CA ASP A 206 15.45 -12.37 -28.36
C ASP A 206 14.13 -11.70 -28.77
N VAL A 207 13.74 -11.88 -30.03
CA VAL A 207 12.50 -11.34 -30.60
C VAL A 207 11.44 -12.41 -30.82
N LYS A 208 11.69 -13.66 -30.39
CA LYS A 208 10.74 -14.75 -30.50
C LYS A 208 9.47 -14.43 -29.71
N GLY A 209 8.32 -14.55 -30.38
CA GLY A 209 7.01 -14.26 -29.80
C GLY A 209 6.72 -12.78 -29.59
N VAL A 210 7.59 -11.86 -30.06
CA VAL A 210 7.28 -10.42 -30.08
C VAL A 210 6.37 -10.14 -31.28
N LYS A 211 5.20 -9.56 -31.01
CA LYS A 211 4.20 -9.15 -32.01
C LYS A 211 4.43 -7.74 -32.53
N SER A 212 4.80 -6.80 -31.66
CA SER A 212 5.09 -5.42 -32.04
C SER A 212 6.00 -4.72 -31.05
N VAL A 213 6.75 -3.73 -31.52
CA VAL A 213 7.63 -2.90 -30.69
C VAL A 213 7.16 -1.44 -30.76
N SER A 214 6.94 -0.81 -29.62
CA SER A 214 6.66 0.63 -29.54
C SER A 214 7.66 1.34 -28.63
N ILE A 215 7.95 2.60 -28.99
CA ILE A 215 8.87 3.48 -28.27
C ILE A 215 8.07 4.68 -27.80
N ASN A 216 8.10 4.96 -26.50
CA ASN A 216 7.42 6.09 -25.88
C ASN A 216 8.44 7.06 -25.28
N ASP A 217 8.15 8.36 -25.35
CA ASP A 217 8.92 9.37 -24.61
C ASP A 217 8.51 9.40 -23.12
N ILE A 218 9.19 10.22 -22.31
CA ILE A 218 8.92 10.35 -20.86
C ILE A 218 7.51 10.85 -20.53
N SER A 219 6.80 11.46 -21.48
CA SER A 219 5.41 11.90 -21.31
C SER A 219 4.40 10.80 -21.62
N GLY A 220 4.87 9.61 -22.01
CA GLY A 220 4.04 8.48 -22.40
C GLY A 220 3.59 8.50 -23.87
N ARG A 221 3.93 9.55 -24.62
CA ARG A 221 3.58 9.65 -26.04
C ARG A 221 4.40 8.66 -26.86
N GLU A 222 3.72 7.87 -27.69
CA GLU A 222 4.37 6.98 -28.65
C GLU A 222 5.09 7.82 -29.73
N VAL A 223 6.40 7.63 -29.84
CA VAL A 223 7.27 8.35 -30.79
C VAL A 223 7.70 7.48 -31.96
N LYS A 224 7.61 6.15 -31.83
CA LYS A 224 7.89 5.21 -32.92
C LYS A 224 7.19 3.88 -32.69
N SER A 225 6.71 3.27 -33.76
CA SER A 225 6.21 1.89 -33.79
C SER A 225 6.93 1.13 -34.89
N LEU A 226 7.38 -0.08 -34.56
CA LEU A 226 8.27 -0.89 -35.38
C LEU A 226 7.78 -2.34 -35.40
N ALA A 227 8.01 -3.01 -36.54
CA ALA A 227 7.91 -4.46 -36.60
C ALA A 227 8.98 -5.11 -35.71
N PRO A 228 8.73 -6.32 -35.18
CA PRO A 228 9.72 -7.08 -34.41
C PRO A 228 11.02 -7.29 -35.20
N SER A 229 12.14 -6.82 -34.64
CA SER A 229 13.48 -6.95 -35.22
C SER A 229 14.52 -6.99 -34.12
N ALA A 230 15.55 -7.82 -34.30
CA ALA A 230 16.67 -7.92 -33.34
C ALA A 230 17.45 -6.61 -33.24
N GLU A 231 17.40 -5.77 -34.28
CA GLU A 231 17.98 -4.43 -34.31
C GLU A 231 16.91 -3.39 -34.64
N LEU A 232 16.76 -2.41 -33.75
CA LEU A 232 15.83 -1.30 -33.90
C LEU A 232 16.60 -0.05 -34.28
N ASN A 233 16.34 0.49 -35.47
CA ASN A 233 16.92 1.76 -35.89
C ASN A 233 16.11 2.93 -35.31
N LEU A 234 16.72 3.60 -34.35
CA LEU A 234 16.19 4.72 -33.56
C LEU A 234 17.01 6.01 -33.79
N SER A 235 17.78 6.09 -34.87
CA SER A 235 18.61 7.27 -35.24
C SER A 235 17.82 8.58 -35.26
N SER A 236 16.56 8.53 -35.71
CA SER A 236 15.66 9.68 -35.80
C SER A 236 15.21 10.27 -34.45
N LEU A 237 15.40 9.55 -33.34
CA LEU A 237 15.05 10.03 -32.00
C LEU A 237 16.09 11.04 -31.52
N LYS A 238 15.67 12.03 -30.72
CA LYS A 238 16.60 12.95 -30.03
C LYS A 238 17.23 12.25 -28.82
N ALA A 239 18.35 12.76 -28.32
CA ALA A 239 18.92 12.32 -27.05
C ALA A 239 17.86 12.45 -25.93
N GLY A 240 17.79 11.46 -25.05
CA GLY A 240 16.77 11.41 -24.00
C GLY A 240 16.46 10.01 -23.49
N LEU A 241 15.60 9.95 -22.48
CA LEU A 241 15.08 8.71 -21.91
C LEU A 241 13.84 8.26 -22.69
N TYR A 242 13.80 6.98 -23.03
CA TYR A 242 12.69 6.34 -23.72
C TYR A 242 12.26 5.06 -23.00
N ILE A 243 10.99 4.71 -23.19
CA ILE A 243 10.42 3.44 -22.77
C ILE A 243 10.18 2.58 -24.01
N VAL A 244 10.74 1.38 -24.02
CA VAL A 244 10.60 0.39 -25.09
C VAL A 244 9.62 -0.67 -24.64
N ASN A 245 8.50 -0.80 -25.35
CA ASN A 245 7.47 -1.79 -25.07
C ASN A 245 7.48 -2.86 -26.14
N LEU A 246 7.65 -4.12 -25.73
CA LEU A 246 7.52 -5.31 -26.57
C LEU A 246 6.17 -5.94 -26.28
N LYS A 247 5.22 -5.84 -27.20
CA LYS A 247 3.96 -6.56 -27.10
C LYS A 247 4.16 -7.97 -27.64
N MET A 248 3.89 -8.97 -26.83
CA MET A 248 4.07 -10.38 -27.16
C MET A 248 2.82 -10.93 -27.86
N GLU A 249 2.95 -12.08 -28.53
CA GLU A 249 1.83 -12.78 -29.19
C GLU A 249 0.76 -13.24 -28.20
N ASP A 250 1.15 -13.61 -26.97
CA ASP A 250 0.26 -13.99 -25.87
C ASP A 250 -0.49 -12.81 -25.24
N GLY A 251 -0.23 -11.58 -25.71
CA GLY A 251 -0.85 -10.35 -25.21
C GLY A 251 -0.11 -9.67 -24.07
N SER A 252 0.92 -10.31 -23.48
CA SER A 252 1.78 -9.69 -22.46
C SER A 252 2.62 -8.56 -23.04
N VAL A 253 3.06 -7.62 -22.19
CA VAL A 253 3.94 -6.51 -22.57
C VAL A 253 5.20 -6.54 -21.72
N LYS A 254 6.37 -6.62 -22.35
CA LYS A 254 7.67 -6.45 -21.69
C LYS A 254 8.17 -5.03 -21.89
N THR A 255 8.57 -4.35 -20.82
CA THR A 255 8.95 -2.93 -20.84
C THR A 255 10.39 -2.73 -20.42
N PHE A 256 11.14 -1.92 -21.17
CA PHE A 256 12.55 -1.60 -20.91
C PHE A 256 12.79 -0.09 -20.92
N LYS A 257 13.67 0.39 -20.05
CA LYS A 257 14.17 1.77 -20.09
C LYS A 257 15.42 1.84 -20.97
N ALA A 258 15.47 2.79 -21.90
CA ALA A 258 16.61 2.99 -22.79
C ALA A 258 16.99 4.49 -22.86
N ILE A 259 18.29 4.78 -22.77
CA ILE A 259 18.83 6.14 -22.83
C ILE A 259 19.52 6.33 -24.18
N LYS A 260 19.03 7.29 -24.97
CA LYS A 260 19.70 7.73 -26.19
C LYS A 260 20.69 8.84 -25.90
N LYS A 261 21.92 8.69 -26.37
CA LYS A 261 22.95 9.74 -26.41
C LYS A 261 22.81 10.63 -27.63
#